data_AF-A0A0F9AXM1-F1
#
_entry.id   AF-A0A0F9AXM1-F1
#
_cell.length_a   1.000
_cell.length_b   1.000
_cell.length_c   1.000
_cell.angle_alpha   90.00
_cell.angle_beta   90.00
_cell.angle_gamma   90.00
#
_symmetry.space_group_name_H-M   'P 1'
#
loop_
_entity.id
_entity.type
_entity.pdbx_description
1 polymer ?
#
loop_
_entity_poly.entity_id
_entity_poly.type
_entity_poly.pdbx_seq_one_letter_code
_entity_poly.pdbx_strand_id
1 'polypeptide(L)'
;MTELKRLNKFISDTGFCSRREADKYIEDGRVTVNGQRPEMGVKVASSDVVLIDGNALKKVPKRAYIAYNKPVGITCTTERKIQSNIVKAVNYP
;
A
#
# COMPACT_ATOMS: atom_id res chain seq x y z
N MET A 1 14.40 12.85 11.05
CA MET A 1 13.34 13.64 10.39
C MET A 1 12.06 12.83 10.47
N THR A 2 11.16 13.16 11.40
CA THR A 2 9.88 12.48 11.59
C THR A 2 8.91 12.95 10.51
N GLU A 3 8.94 12.29 9.35
CA GLU A 3 8.05 12.63 8.24
C GLU A 3 6.64 12.10 8.54
N LEU A 4 5.75 13.00 8.92
CA LEU A 4 4.33 12.72 9.12
C LEU A 4 3.66 12.49 7.76
N LYS A 5 3.26 11.25 7.47
CA LYS A 5 2.54 10.89 6.25
C LYS A 5 1.04 10.82 6.55
N ARG A 6 0.19 11.22 5.59
CA ARG A 6 -1.25 10.97 5.71
C ARG A 6 -1.52 9.47 5.85
N LEU A 7 -2.48 9.09 6.69
CA LEU A 7 -2.83 7.70 6.97
C LEU A 7 -3.16 6.89 5.70
N ASN A 8 -3.99 7.44 4.81
CA ASN A 8 -4.31 6.79 3.54
C ASN A 8 -3.08 6.59 2.64
N LYS A 9 -2.12 7.53 2.64
CA LYS A 9 -0.83 7.34 1.97
C LYS A 9 0.01 6.27 2.68
N PHE A 10 0.03 6.24 4.00
CA PHE A 10 0.77 5.26 4.79
C PHE A 10 0.28 3.83 4.54
N ILE A 11 -1.04 3.62 4.56
CA ILE A 11 -1.67 2.32 4.26
C ILE A 11 -1.31 1.87 2.84
N SER A 12 -1.41 2.76 1.85
CA SER A 12 -0.96 2.40 0.49
C SER A 12 0.54 2.14 0.37
N ASP A 13 1.38 2.88 1.09
CA ASP A 13 2.85 2.70 1.09
C ASP A 13 3.25 1.34 1.68
N THR A 14 2.44 0.80 2.60
CA THR A 14 2.63 -0.56 3.17
C THR A 14 2.25 -1.67 2.19
N GLY A 15 1.62 -1.34 1.06
CA GLY A 15 1.18 -2.30 0.05
C GLY A 15 -0.09 -3.07 0.41
N PHE A 16 -0.78 -2.69 1.50
CA PHE A 16 -1.99 -3.38 1.94
C PHE A 16 -3.17 -3.18 0.99
N CYS A 17 -3.45 -1.94 0.58
CA CYS A 17 -4.55 -1.62 -0.32
C CYS A 17 -4.36 -0.29 -1.05
N SER A 18 -5.21 -0.02 -2.06
CA SER A 18 -5.19 1.23 -2.81
C SER A 18 -5.64 2.42 -1.94
N ARG A 19 -5.25 3.65 -2.30
CA ARG A 19 -5.59 4.85 -1.49
C ARG A 19 -7.09 4.97 -1.25
N ARG A 20 -7.91 4.66 -2.27
CA ARG A 20 -9.38 4.68 -2.19
C ARG A 20 -9.94 3.59 -1.28
N GLU A 21 -9.32 2.42 -1.24
CA GLU A 21 -9.72 1.34 -0.34
C GLU A 21 -9.33 1.70 1.09
N ALA A 22 -8.15 2.30 1.29
CA ALA A 22 -7.72 2.80 2.59
C ALA A 22 -8.73 3.83 3.16
N ASP A 23 -9.24 4.74 2.34
CA ASP A 23 -10.28 5.69 2.78
C ASP A 23 -11.56 4.95 3.24
N LYS A 24 -12.01 3.91 2.51
CA LYS A 24 -13.16 3.08 2.93
C LYS A 24 -12.93 2.38 4.27
N TYR A 25 -11.75 1.79 4.48
CA TYR A 25 -11.44 1.14 5.76
C TYR A 25 -11.43 2.12 6.93
N ILE A 26 -11.00 3.36 6.70
CA ILE A 26 -11.02 4.42 7.71
C ILE A 26 -12.47 4.82 8.01
N GLU A 27 -13.29 4.99 6.97
CA GLU A 27 -14.72 5.33 7.08
C GLU A 27 -15.52 4.23 7.82
N ASP A 28 -15.23 2.95 7.53
CA ASP A 28 -15.81 1.80 8.24
C ASP A 28 -15.29 1.64 9.69
N GLY A 29 -14.34 2.48 10.14
CA GLY A 29 -13.77 2.40 11.48
C GLY A 29 -12.96 1.11 11.73
N ARG A 30 -12.52 0.45 10.67
CA ARG A 30 -11.70 -0.79 10.69
C ARG A 30 -10.22 -0.52 10.89
N VAL A 31 -9.81 0.74 10.80
CA VAL A 31 -8.43 1.18 11.07
C VAL A 31 -8.32 1.70 12.50
N THR A 32 -7.24 1.32 13.18
CA THR A 32 -6.85 1.84 14.48
C THR A 32 -5.38 2.25 14.45
N VAL A 33 -5.06 3.42 14.99
CA VAL A 33 -3.71 3.96 15.10
C VAL A 33 -3.40 4.07 16.58
N ASN A 34 -2.36 3.37 17.05
CA ASN A 34 -1.98 3.30 18.47
C ASN A 34 -3.18 2.97 19.40
N GLY A 35 -4.12 2.13 18.93
CA GLY A 35 -5.31 1.73 19.67
C GLY A 35 -6.48 2.70 19.63
N GLN A 36 -6.38 3.84 18.94
CA GLN A 36 -7.47 4.79 18.75
C GLN A 36 -7.97 4.80 17.30
N ARG A 37 -9.26 5.07 17.09
CA ARG A 37 -9.80 5.22 15.73
C ARG A 37 -9.34 6.57 15.16
N PRO A 38 -8.56 6.59 14.07
CA PRO A 38 -8.15 7.83 13.44
C PRO A 38 -9.32 8.44 12.67
N GLU A 39 -9.39 9.76 12.64
CA GLU A 39 -10.28 10.48 11.74
C GLU A 39 -9.73 10.52 10.30
N MET A 40 -10.62 10.79 9.35
CA MET A 40 -10.26 10.92 7.95
C MET A 40 -9.30 12.10 7.75
N GLY A 41 -8.07 11.82 7.30
CA GLY A 41 -7.03 12.84 7.08
C GLY A 41 -5.99 12.97 8.18
N VAL A 42 -6.03 12.13 9.22
CA VAL A 42 -4.97 12.04 10.23
C VAL A 42 -3.61 11.75 9.58
N LYS A 43 -2.57 12.38 10.12
CA LYS A 43 -1.18 12.09 9.76
C LYS A 43 -0.57 11.17 10.80
N VAL A 44 0.09 10.12 10.32
CA VAL A 44 0.79 9.13 11.15
C VAL A 44 2.28 9.20 10.87
N ALA A 45 3.06 8.97 11.92
CA ALA A 45 4.49 8.78 11.81
C ALA A 45 4.81 7.34 11.41
N SER A 46 6.00 7.12 10.85
CA SER A 46 6.53 5.77 10.59
C SER A 46 6.75 4.94 11.87
N SER A 47 6.71 5.58 13.03
CA SER A 47 6.78 4.95 14.35
C SER A 47 5.43 4.50 14.89
N ASP A 48 4.32 4.99 14.33
CA ASP A 48 2.97 4.68 14.81
C ASP A 48 2.53 3.29 14.38
N VAL A 49 1.81 2.61 15.27
CA VAL A 49 1.27 1.28 15.01
C VAL A 49 -0.12 1.44 14.39
N VAL A 50 -0.21 1.21 13.09
CA VAL A 50 -1.48 1.18 12.36
C VAL A 50 -1.95 -0.26 12.23
N LEU A 51 -3.14 -0.55 12.75
CA LEU A 51 -3.82 -1.85 12.71
C LEU A 51 -5.06 -1.72 11.82
N ILE A 52 -5.24 -2.66 10.90
CA ILE A 52 -6.47 -2.79 10.09
C ILE A 52 -7.08 -4.15 10.39
N ASP A 53 -8.33 -4.19 10.86
CA ASP A 53 -9.02 -5.43 11.24
C ASP A 53 -8.20 -6.31 12.22
N GLY A 54 -7.44 -5.68 13.13
CA GLY A 54 -6.56 -6.36 14.08
C GLY A 54 -5.20 -6.80 13.53
N ASN A 55 -4.95 -6.63 12.23
CA ASN A 55 -3.64 -6.88 11.62
C ASN A 55 -2.79 -5.61 11.60
N ALA A 56 -1.65 -5.65 12.30
CA ALA A 56 -0.69 -4.55 12.26
C ALA A 56 -0.06 -4.47 10.86
N LEU A 57 -0.12 -3.29 10.24
CA LEU A 57 0.57 -3.01 8.99
C LEU A 57 2.07 -3.08 9.24
N LYS A 58 2.72 -4.11 8.69
CA LYS A 58 4.18 -4.27 8.78
C LYS A 58 4.88 -3.19 7.95
N LYS A 59 6.04 -2.78 8.46
CA LYS A 59 6.94 -1.76 7.92
C LYS A 59 6.97 -1.71 6.39
N VAL A 60 7.01 -0.48 5.88
CA VAL A 60 7.24 -0.11 4.48
C VAL A 60 8.16 -1.14 3.82
N PRO A 61 7.69 -1.90 2.82
CA PRO A 61 8.51 -2.90 2.16
C PRO A 61 9.77 -2.22 1.61
N LYS A 62 10.92 -2.90 1.70
CA LYS A 62 12.16 -2.40 1.11
C LYS A 62 11.89 -2.09 -0.36
N ARG A 63 12.22 -0.87 -0.80
CA ARG A 63 12.04 -0.47 -2.20
C ARG A 63 12.83 -1.43 -3.09
N ALA A 64 12.13 -2.17 -3.95
CA ALA A 64 12.74 -2.98 -4.99
C ALA A 64 12.77 -2.19 -6.29
N TYR A 65 13.94 -2.14 -6.93
CA TYR A 65 14.14 -1.50 -8.23
C TYR A 65 14.58 -2.59 -9.21
N ILE A 66 13.83 -2.77 -10.29
CA ILE A 66 14.08 -3.81 -11.28
C ILE A 66 14.21 -3.15 -12.64
N ALA A 67 15.33 -3.41 -13.33
CA ALA A 67 15.47 -3.08 -14.74
C ALA A 67 15.01 -4.29 -15.56
N TYR A 68 14.03 -4.09 -16.43
CA TYR A 68 13.45 -5.15 -17.27
C TYR A 68 13.51 -4.76 -18.74
N ASN A 69 14.27 -5.53 -19.53
CA ASN A 69 14.24 -5.40 -20.98
C ASN A 69 13.04 -6.17 -21.53
N LYS A 70 12.00 -5.43 -21.91
CA LYS A 70 10.70 -5.99 -22.24
C LYS A 70 10.64 -6.44 -23.71
N PRO A 71 10.40 -7.73 -24.01
CA PRO A 71 10.16 -8.19 -25.38
C PRO A 71 8.82 -7.70 -25.95
N VAL A 72 8.69 -7.82 -27.27
CA VAL A 72 7.44 -7.51 -28.00
C VAL A 72 6.33 -8.45 -27.51
N GLY A 73 5.13 -7.91 -27.28
CA GLY A 73 3.95 -8.69 -26.85
C GLY A 73 3.57 -8.60 -25.36
N ILE A 74 4.39 -7.94 -24.53
CA ILE A 74 4.02 -7.63 -23.12
C ILE A 74 3.31 -6.26 -23.07
N THR A 75 2.39 -6.04 -22.14
CA THR A 75 1.73 -4.75 -21.92
C THR A 75 2.14 -4.18 -20.56
N CYS A 76 2.49 -2.89 -20.54
CA CYS A 76 2.83 -2.15 -19.32
C CYS A 76 1.56 -1.80 -18.54
N THR A 77 0.88 -2.81 -18.00
CA THR A 77 -0.29 -2.65 -17.15
C THR A 77 -0.17 -3.50 -15.89
N THR A 78 -0.83 -3.07 -14.82
CA THR A 78 -1.00 -3.84 -13.59
C THR A 78 -2.29 -4.66 -13.58
N GLU A 79 -3.10 -4.58 -14.64
CA GLU A 79 -4.35 -5.32 -14.74
C GLU A 79 -4.13 -6.83 -14.79
N ARG A 80 -4.71 -7.54 -13.82
CA ARG A 80 -4.61 -9.01 -13.69
C ARG A 80 -5.30 -9.77 -14.82
N LYS A 81 -6.24 -9.13 -15.53
CA LYS A 81 -6.99 -9.71 -16.65
C LYS A 81 -6.14 -9.89 -17.92
N ILE A 82 -5.13 -9.04 -18.10
CA ILE A 82 -4.21 -9.13 -19.23
C ILE A 82 -3.16 -10.19 -18.92
N GLN A 83 -3.15 -11.30 -19.67
CA GLN A 83 -2.18 -12.39 -19.45
C GLN A 83 -0.74 -11.93 -19.66
N SER A 84 -0.50 -11.10 -20.67
CA SER A 84 0.81 -10.54 -21.02
C SER A 84 1.18 -9.30 -20.20
N ASN A 85 0.78 -9.20 -18.94
CA ASN A 85 1.07 -8.01 -18.14
C ASN A 85 2.51 -8.01 -17.59
N ILE A 86 3.05 -6.81 -17.36
CA ILE A 86 4.44 -6.65 -16.88
C ILE A 86 4.64 -7.26 -15.49
N VAL A 87 3.62 -7.28 -14.64
CA VAL A 87 3.71 -7.84 -13.28
C VAL A 87 3.99 -9.34 -13.31
N LYS A 88 3.27 -10.08 -14.16
CA LYS A 88 3.47 -11.51 -14.39
C LYS A 88 4.79 -11.79 -15.10
N ALA A 89 5.17 -10.94 -16.06
CA ALA A 89 6.42 -11.10 -16.80
C ALA A 89 7.67 -10.91 -15.94
N VAL A 90 7.61 -9.97 -14.99
CA VAL A 90 8.73 -9.70 -14.07
C VAL A 90 8.78 -10.72 -12.92
N ASN A 91 7.64 -11.28 -12.51
CA ASN A 91 7.51 -12.35 -11.50
C ASN A 91 8.38 -12.14 -10.25
N TYR A 92 8.40 -10.92 -9.72
CA TYR A 92 9.17 -10.57 -8.54
C TYR A 92 8.36 -10.90 -7.26
N PRO A 93 8.97 -11.54 -6.24
CA PRO A 93 8.31 -11.98 -5.01
C PRO A 93 7.89 -10.83 -4.07
#